data_AF-A0A4P5V847-F1
#
_entry.id   AF-A0A4P5V847-F1
#
_cell.length_a   1.000
_cell.length_b   1.000
_cell.length_c   1.000
_cell.angle_alpha   90.00
_cell.angle_beta   90.00
_cell.angle_gamma   90.00
#
_symmetry.space_group_name_H-M   'P 1'
#
loop_
_entity.id
_entity.type
_entity.pdbx_description
1 polymer ?
#
loop_
_entity_poly.entity_id
_entity_poly.type
_entity_poly.pdbx_seq_one_letter_code
_entity_poly.pdbx_strand_id
1 'polypeptide(L)'
;MTTRIHTQDLWKGGAGGYHTYRIPALASTTAGTILAFCEGRRHGSGDAGEIELLLRRSGDGGMSWSPSQVVDARNGMTCGNPAPVVDRSTGTVWLLTTRNRADANEDDIRKGLHSRTVWVTSSDDDGITWADPVEVTSDVKRPEWTWYATGPCHGIQLRSGRLLIPCDHRSRNPRDGSEARHSHVIVSDDHGATWRIGGIIDVEGTNESVAVETADGGVYLNCRDEARRGRRIVASSFDGGLTFSLAAADDALPEPTCQASAVSLRGTDVNRQVDGDALGDVVLFANPASRTRDNLTIRLSVDGARSWVASRVIEPGPAAYCDLAVTGGGSILCMYETGSLRPYERLVLARFDLGWVTSRDHE
;
A
#
# COMPACT_ATOMS: atom_id res chain seq x y z
N MET A 1 -27.21 15.02 -8.47
CA MET A 1 -26.95 14.62 -7.07
C MET A 1 -25.62 15.22 -6.67
N THR A 2 -25.52 15.91 -5.54
CA THR A 2 -24.25 16.48 -5.08
C THR A 2 -23.29 15.35 -4.73
N THR A 3 -22.16 15.25 -5.43
CA THR A 3 -21.09 14.30 -5.15
C THR A 3 -20.49 14.66 -3.79
N ARG A 4 -20.54 13.74 -2.81
CA ARG A 4 -20.06 13.97 -1.44
C ARG A 4 -19.06 12.90 -1.05
N ILE A 5 -18.02 13.32 -0.34
CA ILE A 5 -17.13 12.43 0.39
C ILE A 5 -17.72 12.11 1.76
N HIS A 6 -17.67 10.85 2.15
CA HIS A 6 -18.04 10.37 3.49
C HIS A 6 -16.81 9.85 4.21
N THR A 7 -16.57 10.28 5.44
CA THR A 7 -15.44 9.83 6.26
C THR A 7 -15.91 9.14 7.53
N GLN A 8 -15.17 8.13 7.98
CA GLN A 8 -15.39 7.50 9.28
C GLN A 8 -14.06 7.04 9.91
N ASP A 9 -13.96 7.17 11.24
CA ASP A 9 -12.82 6.66 12.00
C ASP A 9 -12.90 5.12 12.07
N LEU A 10 -11.85 4.42 11.60
CA LEU A 10 -11.76 2.97 11.74
C LEU A 10 -10.99 2.58 13.01
N TRP A 11 -9.87 3.25 13.28
CA TRP A 11 -9.12 3.05 14.51
C TRP A 11 -8.69 4.39 15.09
N LYS A 12 -8.71 4.49 16.42
CA LYS A 12 -8.29 5.68 17.15
C LYS A 12 -7.22 5.29 18.16
N GLY A 13 -6.10 6.02 18.18
CA GLY A 13 -5.02 5.79 19.13
C GLY A 13 -5.52 5.80 20.58
N GLY A 14 -4.99 4.90 21.40
CA GLY A 14 -5.39 4.71 22.79
C GLY A 14 -6.68 3.89 22.99
N ALA A 15 -7.40 3.53 21.92
CA ALA A 15 -8.53 2.61 21.99
C ALA A 15 -8.09 1.16 21.71
N GLY A 16 -8.92 0.18 22.10
CA GLY A 16 -8.76 -1.22 21.69
C GLY A 16 -7.49 -1.93 22.18
N GLY A 17 -6.77 -1.36 23.16
CA GLY A 17 -5.54 -1.95 23.72
C GLY A 17 -4.24 -1.56 23.02
N TYR A 18 -4.29 -0.62 22.05
CA TYR A 18 -3.11 -0.15 21.33
C TYR A 18 -2.94 1.36 21.47
N HIS A 19 -1.70 1.80 21.66
CA HIS A 19 -1.35 3.22 21.71
C HIS A 19 -1.56 3.89 20.34
N THR A 20 -1.10 3.26 19.26
CA THR A 20 -1.18 3.81 17.90
C THR A 20 -1.58 2.77 16.88
N TYR A 21 -2.33 3.19 15.87
CA TYR A 21 -2.64 2.40 14.69
C TYR A 21 -1.99 3.07 13.47
N ARG A 22 -1.23 2.31 12.68
CA ARG A 22 -0.47 2.83 11.54
C ARG A 22 -0.49 1.87 10.36
N ILE A 23 0.05 2.34 9.24
CA ILE A 23 0.35 1.52 8.06
C ILE A 23 -0.92 0.88 7.49
N PRO A 24 -1.85 1.71 6.97
CA PRO A 24 -3.10 1.22 6.41
C PRO A 24 -2.86 0.39 5.14
N ALA A 25 -3.58 -0.72 4.99
CA ALA A 25 -3.70 -1.44 3.73
C ALA A 25 -5.14 -1.90 3.50
N LEU A 26 -5.63 -1.83 2.27
CA LEU A 26 -6.99 -2.20 1.88
C LEU A 26 -6.97 -3.32 0.86
N ALA A 27 -7.96 -4.21 0.91
CA ALA A 27 -8.25 -5.14 -0.18
C ALA A 27 -9.76 -5.26 -0.41
N SER A 28 -10.19 -5.30 -1.67
CA SER A 28 -11.56 -5.67 -2.04
C SER A 28 -11.54 -7.10 -2.56
N THR A 29 -12.23 -8.01 -1.88
CA THR A 29 -12.30 -9.42 -2.26
C THR A 29 -13.20 -9.61 -3.49
N THR A 30 -13.15 -10.80 -4.09
CA THR A 30 -14.05 -11.18 -5.20
C THR A 30 -15.52 -11.26 -4.78
N ALA A 31 -15.80 -11.46 -3.48
CA ALA A 31 -17.15 -11.42 -2.92
C ALA A 31 -17.64 -9.97 -2.62
N GLY A 32 -16.78 -8.96 -2.81
CA GLY A 32 -17.10 -7.56 -2.54
C GLY A 32 -16.90 -7.12 -1.09
N THR A 33 -16.36 -7.99 -0.23
CA THR A 33 -15.96 -7.63 1.13
C THR A 33 -14.73 -6.74 1.09
N ILE A 34 -14.73 -5.70 1.92
CA ILE A 34 -13.57 -4.84 2.12
C ILE A 34 -12.83 -5.29 3.37
N LEU A 35 -11.55 -5.57 3.20
CA LEU A 35 -10.62 -5.90 4.27
C LEU A 35 -9.74 -4.69 4.53
N ALA A 36 -9.77 -4.16 5.75
CA ALA A 36 -8.91 -3.08 6.20
C ALA A 36 -7.89 -3.62 7.20
N PHE A 37 -6.61 -3.52 6.86
CA PHE A 37 -5.49 -3.94 7.69
C PHE A 37 -4.75 -2.74 8.26
N CYS A 38 -4.17 -2.92 9.45
CA CYS A 38 -3.22 -1.98 10.01
C CYS A 38 -2.28 -2.65 11.01
N GLU A 39 -1.20 -1.94 11.33
CA GLU A 39 -0.39 -2.22 12.52
C GLU A 39 -1.07 -1.67 13.77
N GLY A 40 -1.36 -2.53 14.74
CA GLY A 40 -1.66 -2.17 16.12
C GLY A 40 -0.37 -2.09 16.94
N ARG A 41 0.09 -0.88 17.24
CA ARG A 41 1.31 -0.63 18.01
C ARG A 41 0.98 -0.46 19.49
N ARG A 42 1.39 -1.42 20.32
CA ARG A 42 0.90 -1.53 21.71
C ARG A 42 1.34 -0.36 22.60
N HIS A 43 2.62 -0.01 22.56
CA HIS A 43 3.25 0.86 23.57
C HIS A 43 3.61 2.26 23.09
N GLY A 44 3.58 2.52 21.78
CA GLY A 44 4.02 3.80 21.21
C GLY A 44 3.82 3.87 19.69
N SER A 45 4.18 4.99 19.09
CA SER A 45 4.10 5.21 17.65
C SER A 45 5.37 4.82 16.88
N GLY A 46 6.37 4.21 17.53
CA GLY A 46 7.64 3.82 16.91
C GLY A 46 7.51 2.63 15.96
N ASP A 47 8.46 2.48 15.03
CA ASP A 47 8.46 1.42 14.00
C ASP A 47 8.99 0.07 14.50
N ALA A 48 9.43 0.00 15.76
CA ALA A 48 9.82 -1.22 16.46
C ALA A 48 9.09 -1.31 17.81
N GLY A 49 8.84 -2.53 18.26
CA GLY A 49 8.16 -2.83 19.52
C GLY A 49 7.20 -4.00 19.36
N GLU A 50 6.33 -4.22 20.34
CA GLU A 50 5.24 -5.17 20.17
C GLU A 50 4.19 -4.58 19.23
N ILE A 51 4.23 -5.03 17.98
CA ILE A 51 3.33 -4.62 16.91
C ILE A 51 2.61 -5.86 16.38
N GLU A 52 1.29 -5.76 16.28
CA GLU A 52 0.41 -6.82 15.80
C GLU A 52 -0.31 -6.34 14.54
N LEU A 53 -0.67 -7.28 13.66
CA LEU A 53 -1.47 -6.98 12.47
C LEU A 53 -2.94 -7.20 12.77
N LEU A 54 -3.72 -6.17 12.50
CA LEU A 54 -5.14 -6.12 12.77
C LEU A 54 -5.93 -6.05 11.48
N LEU A 55 -7.16 -6.55 11.54
CA LEU A 55 -8.14 -6.54 10.46
C LEU A 55 -9.47 -6.01 10.97
N ARG A 56 -10.15 -5.22 10.14
CA ARG A 56 -11.61 -5.05 10.18
C ARG A 56 -12.18 -5.42 8.82
N ARG A 57 -13.39 -5.97 8.81
CA ARG A 57 -14.09 -6.42 7.61
C ARG A 57 -15.37 -5.62 7.42
N SER A 58 -15.70 -5.31 6.17
CA SER A 58 -16.98 -4.68 5.81
C SER A 58 -17.62 -5.45 4.66
N GLY A 59 -18.83 -5.97 4.90
CA GLY A 59 -19.65 -6.65 3.89
C GLY A 59 -20.60 -5.73 3.12
N ASP A 60 -20.53 -4.41 3.36
CA ASP A 60 -21.46 -3.40 2.82
C ASP A 60 -20.72 -2.24 2.13
N GLY A 61 -19.53 -2.52 1.56
CA GLY A 61 -18.77 -1.55 0.76
C GLY A 61 -18.12 -0.45 1.59
N GLY A 62 -17.73 -0.76 2.83
CA GLY A 62 -17.08 0.17 3.75
C GLY A 62 -18.03 1.11 4.46
N MET A 63 -19.32 0.76 4.61
CA MET A 63 -20.29 1.54 5.39
C MET A 63 -20.24 1.18 6.87
N SER A 64 -20.27 -0.10 7.21
CA SER A 64 -20.12 -0.63 8.57
C SER A 64 -18.99 -1.66 8.64
N TRP A 65 -18.46 -1.85 9.85
CA TRP A 65 -17.26 -2.63 10.08
C TRP A 65 -17.44 -3.61 11.24
N SER A 66 -16.88 -4.81 11.07
CA SER A 66 -16.73 -5.77 12.16
C SER A 66 -15.86 -5.21 13.28
N PRO A 67 -15.92 -5.80 14.48
CA PRO A 67 -14.87 -5.62 15.49
C PRO A 67 -13.48 -5.94 14.91
N SER A 68 -12.44 -5.38 15.53
CA SER A 68 -11.06 -5.67 15.17
C SER A 68 -10.71 -7.12 15.49
N GLN A 69 -10.07 -7.78 14.54
CA GLN A 69 -9.50 -9.12 14.63
C GLN A 69 -7.97 -9.02 14.55
N VAL A 70 -7.27 -9.84 15.33
CA VAL A 70 -5.82 -10.02 15.18
C VAL A 70 -5.58 -11.06 14.09
N VAL A 71 -4.85 -10.68 13.05
CA VAL A 71 -4.45 -11.57 11.95
C VAL A 71 -3.09 -12.19 12.22
N ASP A 72 -2.16 -11.40 12.77
CA ASP A 72 -0.83 -11.86 13.12
C ASP A 72 -0.32 -11.17 14.39
N ALA A 73 0.03 -11.98 15.39
CA ALA A 73 0.68 -11.55 16.61
C ALA A 73 1.68 -12.61 17.06
N ARG A 74 2.87 -12.18 17.51
CA ARG A 74 3.90 -13.04 18.07
C ARG A 74 4.54 -12.33 19.26
N ASN A 75 4.64 -13.03 20.39
CA ASN A 75 5.19 -12.46 21.62
C ASN A 75 6.63 -11.95 21.39
N GLY A 76 6.91 -10.72 21.82
CA GLY A 76 8.24 -10.10 21.66
C GLY A 76 8.63 -9.80 20.20
N MET A 77 7.67 -9.72 19.28
CA MET A 77 7.92 -9.44 17.87
C MET A 77 7.21 -8.18 17.39
N THR A 78 7.82 -7.56 16.39
CA THR A 78 7.23 -6.58 15.49
C THR A 78 6.66 -7.33 14.29
N CYS A 79 5.34 -7.37 14.10
CA CYS A 79 4.69 -7.88 12.88
C CYS A 79 4.10 -6.68 12.14
N GLY A 80 4.60 -6.37 10.94
CA GLY A 80 4.30 -5.10 10.30
C GLY A 80 4.39 -5.11 8.78
N ASN A 81 4.14 -3.94 8.19
CA ASN A 81 4.09 -3.71 6.75
C ASN A 81 3.16 -4.69 6.01
N PRO A 82 1.84 -4.69 6.31
CA PRO A 82 0.88 -5.54 5.62
C PRO A 82 0.79 -5.18 4.14
N ALA A 83 0.85 -6.18 3.28
CA ALA A 83 0.66 -6.07 1.84
C ALA A 83 -0.32 -7.15 1.33
N PRO A 84 -1.64 -6.90 1.40
CA PRO A 84 -2.62 -7.84 0.91
C PRO A 84 -2.69 -7.85 -0.63
N VAL A 85 -2.95 -9.01 -1.23
CA VAL A 85 -3.31 -9.15 -2.65
C VAL A 85 -4.42 -10.19 -2.78
N VAL A 86 -5.42 -9.87 -3.60
CA VAL A 86 -6.52 -10.80 -3.89
C VAL A 86 -6.21 -11.52 -5.19
N ASP A 87 -6.10 -12.85 -5.12
CA ASP A 87 -6.10 -13.67 -6.32
C ASP A 87 -7.54 -13.78 -6.83
N ARG A 88 -7.87 -13.03 -7.88
CA ARG A 88 -9.22 -13.01 -8.45
C ARG A 88 -9.57 -14.30 -9.19
N SER A 89 -8.58 -15.15 -9.49
CA SER A 89 -8.80 -16.43 -10.16
C SER A 89 -9.28 -17.50 -9.16
N THR A 90 -8.81 -17.44 -7.91
CA THR A 90 -9.17 -18.43 -6.87
C THR A 90 -10.10 -17.87 -5.80
N GLY A 91 -10.11 -16.56 -5.60
CA GLY A 91 -10.78 -15.88 -4.47
C GLY A 91 -9.91 -15.79 -3.21
N THR A 92 -8.73 -16.43 -3.20
CA THR A 92 -7.80 -16.39 -2.05
C THR A 92 -7.29 -14.97 -1.82
N VAL A 93 -7.28 -14.56 -0.55
CA VAL A 93 -6.59 -13.34 -0.12
C VAL A 93 -5.25 -13.75 0.46
N TRP A 94 -4.17 -13.32 -0.18
CA TRP A 94 -2.82 -13.45 0.34
C TRP A 94 -2.43 -12.19 1.11
N LEU A 95 -1.79 -12.34 2.26
CA LEU A 95 -1.25 -11.24 3.05
C LEU A 95 0.23 -11.48 3.29
N LEU A 96 1.05 -10.61 2.71
CA LEU A 96 2.49 -10.60 2.92
C LEU A 96 2.85 -9.57 4.00
N THR A 97 3.82 -9.92 4.83
CA THR A 97 4.19 -9.13 6.00
C THR A 97 5.69 -9.24 6.26
N THR A 98 6.18 -8.39 7.17
CA THR A 98 7.52 -8.53 7.73
C THR A 98 7.51 -8.77 9.22
N ARG A 99 8.53 -9.48 9.71
CA ARG A 99 8.76 -9.67 11.14
C ARG A 99 10.19 -9.42 11.56
N ASN A 100 10.36 -8.82 12.74
CA ASN A 100 11.61 -8.70 13.47
C ASN A 100 11.35 -8.74 14.97
N ARG A 101 12.40 -8.90 15.78
CA ARG A 101 12.26 -8.82 17.23
C ARG A 101 11.79 -7.44 17.66
N ALA A 102 10.95 -7.36 18.69
CA ALA A 102 10.43 -6.10 19.24
C ALA A 102 11.53 -5.23 19.87
N ASP A 103 12.60 -5.85 20.37
CA ASP A 103 13.76 -5.18 20.97
C ASP A 103 14.87 -4.82 19.97
N ALA A 104 14.76 -5.29 18.71
CA ALA A 104 15.71 -4.94 17.66
C ALA A 104 15.32 -3.58 17.06
N ASN A 105 16.17 -2.58 17.28
CA ASN A 105 16.00 -1.28 16.62
C ASN A 105 16.33 -1.38 15.11
N GLU A 106 15.79 -0.44 14.33
CA GLU A 106 15.99 -0.44 12.88
C GLU A 106 17.44 -0.27 12.45
N ASP A 107 18.25 0.48 13.19
CA ASP A 107 19.66 0.71 12.85
C ASP A 107 20.48 -0.58 12.93
N ASP A 108 20.20 -1.44 13.90
CA ASP A 108 20.87 -2.73 14.01
C ASP A 108 20.43 -3.70 12.92
N ILE A 109 19.15 -3.67 12.52
CA ILE A 109 18.68 -4.41 11.35
C ILE A 109 19.39 -3.92 10.08
N ARG A 110 19.50 -2.59 9.89
CA ARG A 110 20.19 -1.98 8.73
C ARG A 110 21.66 -2.37 8.66
N LYS A 111 22.33 -2.47 9.81
CA LYS A 111 23.71 -2.95 9.92
C LYS A 111 23.86 -4.46 9.73
N GLY A 112 22.75 -5.22 9.66
CA GLY A 112 22.74 -6.67 9.53
C GLY A 112 22.98 -7.42 10.84
N LEU A 113 22.86 -6.74 11.98
CA LEU A 113 23.01 -7.36 13.32
C LEU A 113 21.75 -8.13 13.75
N HIS A 114 20.60 -7.76 13.19
CA HIS A 114 19.33 -8.44 13.41
C HIS A 114 18.60 -8.67 12.08
N SER A 115 17.80 -9.73 12.02
CA SER A 115 17.03 -10.07 10.83
C SER A 115 15.65 -9.41 10.84
N ARG A 116 15.27 -8.88 9.68
CA ARG A 116 13.88 -8.65 9.28
C ARG A 116 13.53 -9.65 8.19
N THR A 117 12.50 -10.45 8.45
CA THR A 117 12.08 -11.65 7.71
C THR A 117 10.75 -11.41 7.00
N VAL A 118 10.46 -12.17 5.95
CA VAL A 118 9.25 -12.02 5.11
C VAL A 118 8.35 -13.22 5.31
N TRP A 119 7.07 -12.96 5.55
CA TRP A 119 6.07 -13.97 5.88
C TRP A 119 4.85 -13.82 5.00
N VAL A 120 4.17 -14.94 4.75
CA VAL A 120 2.94 -15.00 3.97
C VAL A 120 1.89 -15.78 4.75
N THR A 121 0.67 -15.25 4.81
CA THR A 121 -0.53 -15.97 5.26
C THR A 121 -1.63 -15.79 4.22
N SER A 122 -2.66 -16.63 4.28
CA SER A 122 -3.79 -16.59 3.36
C SER A 122 -5.11 -16.75 4.07
N SER A 123 -6.17 -16.28 3.42
CA SER A 123 -7.56 -16.56 3.75
C SER A 123 -8.28 -17.04 2.49
N ASP A 124 -8.91 -18.21 2.60
CA ASP A 124 -9.75 -18.80 1.55
C ASP A 124 -11.26 -18.66 1.86
N ASP A 125 -11.60 -17.89 2.90
CA ASP A 125 -12.95 -17.70 3.41
C ASP A 125 -13.31 -16.21 3.55
N ASP A 126 -12.86 -15.40 2.59
CA ASP A 126 -13.22 -13.97 2.47
C ASP A 126 -12.74 -13.13 3.67
N GLY A 127 -11.56 -13.48 4.19
CA GLY A 127 -10.89 -12.79 5.29
C GLY A 127 -11.40 -13.15 6.68
N ILE A 128 -12.26 -14.18 6.84
CA ILE A 128 -12.82 -14.58 8.14
C ILE A 128 -11.74 -15.24 9.00
N THR A 129 -11.04 -16.23 8.46
CA THR A 129 -9.93 -16.92 9.11
C THR A 129 -8.66 -16.82 8.28
N TRP A 130 -7.53 -17.01 8.94
CA TRP A 130 -6.21 -16.88 8.34
C TRP A 130 -5.37 -18.10 8.66
N ALA A 131 -4.66 -18.62 7.67
CA ALA A 131 -3.74 -19.73 7.82
C ALA A 131 -2.53 -19.35 8.70
N ASP A 132 -1.86 -20.35 9.27
CA ASP A 132 -0.60 -20.12 9.97
C ASP A 132 0.43 -19.50 9.00
N PRO A 133 1.07 -18.36 9.35
CA PRO A 133 2.00 -17.70 8.44
C PRO A 133 3.26 -18.54 8.18
N VAL A 134 3.66 -18.59 6.91
CA VAL A 134 4.86 -19.29 6.41
C VAL A 134 5.95 -18.27 6.09
N GLU A 135 7.18 -18.55 6.52
CA GLU A 135 8.34 -17.71 6.18
C GLU A 135 8.82 -18.02 4.76
N VAL A 136 9.04 -16.98 3.95
CA VAL A 136 9.53 -17.08 2.56
C VAL A 136 10.83 -16.30 2.34
N THR A 137 11.49 -15.85 3.41
CA THR A 137 12.65 -14.94 3.35
C THR A 137 13.73 -15.42 2.36
N SER A 138 14.07 -16.70 2.35
CA SER A 138 15.11 -17.24 1.46
C SER A 138 14.79 -17.12 -0.03
N ASP A 139 13.51 -17.05 -0.38
CA ASP A 139 13.04 -17.02 -1.77
C ASP A 139 12.97 -15.58 -2.30
N VAL A 140 12.80 -14.61 -1.39
CA VAL A 140 12.52 -13.21 -1.74
C VAL A 140 13.51 -12.18 -1.18
N LYS A 141 14.55 -12.61 -0.45
CA LYS A 141 15.57 -11.73 0.12
C LYS A 141 16.97 -12.20 -0.27
N ARG A 142 17.72 -11.34 -0.97
CA ARG A 142 19.11 -11.63 -1.32
C ARG A 142 20.01 -11.61 -0.07
N PRO A 143 21.09 -12.43 -0.01
CA PRO A 143 21.96 -12.50 1.16
C PRO A 143 22.59 -11.16 1.59
N GLU A 144 22.85 -10.26 0.65
CA GLU A 144 23.41 -8.94 0.90
C GLU A 144 22.39 -7.90 1.42
N TRP A 145 21.10 -8.25 1.46
CA TRP A 145 20.05 -7.39 1.98
C TRP A 145 19.95 -7.50 3.50
N THR A 146 19.98 -6.37 4.19
CA THR A 146 19.95 -6.32 5.65
C THR A 146 18.54 -6.09 6.16
N TRP A 147 17.87 -5.05 5.64
CA TRP A 147 16.50 -4.65 5.98
C TRP A 147 15.54 -4.90 4.81
N TYR A 148 14.24 -5.12 5.10
CA TYR A 148 13.21 -5.45 4.11
C TYR A 148 11.82 -4.96 4.54
N ALA A 149 10.99 -4.51 3.60
CA ALA A 149 9.54 -4.28 3.79
C ALA A 149 8.70 -4.80 2.61
N THR A 150 7.50 -5.30 2.94
CA THR A 150 6.43 -5.66 1.99
C THR A 150 5.43 -4.52 1.92
N GLY A 151 5.15 -3.96 0.74
CA GLY A 151 4.39 -2.72 0.64
C GLY A 151 5.07 -1.57 1.44
N PRO A 152 4.36 -0.86 2.34
CA PRO A 152 2.97 -1.04 2.69
C PRO A 152 2.04 -0.41 1.66
N CYS A 153 1.00 -1.16 1.32
CA CYS A 153 -0.07 -0.94 0.35
C CYS A 153 -0.59 -2.33 -0.05
N HIS A 154 -1.66 -2.39 -0.83
CA HIS A 154 -2.01 -3.62 -1.54
C HIS A 154 -1.02 -3.97 -2.67
N GLY A 155 -0.93 -5.27 -2.95
CA GLY A 155 -0.39 -5.78 -4.22
C GLY A 155 -1.47 -5.86 -5.30
N ILE A 156 -1.07 -6.26 -6.51
CA ILE A 156 -1.98 -6.39 -7.65
C ILE A 156 -1.90 -7.79 -8.26
N GLN A 157 -3.01 -8.26 -8.81
CA GLN A 157 -2.99 -9.34 -9.80
C GLN A 157 -2.98 -8.72 -11.21
N LEU A 158 -2.05 -9.13 -12.04
CA LEU A 158 -1.99 -8.72 -13.45
C LEU A 158 -3.06 -9.45 -14.27
N ARG A 159 -3.42 -8.94 -15.45
CA ARG A 159 -4.31 -9.64 -16.40
C ARG A 159 -3.80 -11.02 -16.79
N SER A 160 -2.49 -11.25 -16.71
CA SER A 160 -1.88 -12.57 -16.94
C SER A 160 -2.15 -13.59 -15.83
N GLY A 161 -2.71 -13.16 -14.69
CA GLY A 161 -2.92 -13.99 -13.49
C GLY A 161 -1.79 -13.88 -12.45
N ARG A 162 -0.61 -13.35 -12.83
CA ARG A 162 0.52 -13.13 -11.92
C ARG A 162 0.13 -12.23 -10.75
N LEU A 163 0.47 -12.63 -9.53
CA LEU A 163 0.44 -11.76 -8.35
C LEU A 163 1.75 -10.97 -8.28
N LEU A 164 1.66 -9.69 -7.95
CA LEU A 164 2.80 -8.78 -7.83
C LEU A 164 2.66 -7.95 -6.56
N ILE A 165 3.69 -7.97 -5.72
CA ILE A 165 3.77 -7.24 -4.46
C ILE A 165 4.92 -6.24 -4.53
N PRO A 166 4.65 -4.93 -4.48
CA PRO A 166 5.67 -3.91 -4.27
C PRO A 166 6.36 -4.12 -2.91
N CYS A 167 7.66 -3.93 -2.87
CA CYS A 167 8.51 -4.13 -1.69
C CYS A 167 9.65 -3.10 -1.72
N ASP A 168 10.44 -3.08 -0.65
CA ASP A 168 11.73 -2.40 -0.67
C ASP A 168 12.74 -3.09 0.25
N HIS A 169 14.01 -2.81 0.00
CA HIS A 169 15.10 -3.38 0.76
C HIS A 169 16.22 -2.36 0.99
N ARG A 170 17.03 -2.65 2.01
CA ARG A 170 18.34 -2.04 2.18
C ARG A 170 19.42 -3.09 2.05
N SER A 171 20.53 -2.71 1.44
CA SER A 171 21.73 -3.53 1.36
C SER A 171 22.89 -2.81 2.01
N ARG A 172 23.86 -3.58 2.52
CA ARG A 172 25.09 -3.04 3.07
C ARG A 172 26.29 -3.67 2.38
N ASN A 173 27.15 -2.85 1.78
CA ASN A 173 28.37 -3.31 1.16
C ASN A 173 29.32 -3.84 2.24
N PRO A 174 29.74 -5.12 2.19
CA PRO A 174 30.59 -5.70 3.23
C PRO A 174 32.03 -5.16 3.21
N ARG A 175 32.47 -4.50 2.12
CA ARG A 175 33.85 -3.99 1.98
C ARG A 175 34.06 -2.63 2.63
N ASP A 176 33.14 -1.70 2.41
CA ASP A 176 33.25 -0.31 2.87
C ASP A 176 32.13 0.11 3.84
N GLY A 177 31.14 -0.75 4.06
CA GLY A 177 30.02 -0.49 4.96
C GLY A 177 28.98 0.49 4.42
N SER A 178 29.09 0.92 3.16
CA SER A 178 28.10 1.77 2.51
C SER A 178 26.74 1.09 2.45
N GLU A 179 25.68 1.87 2.63
CA GLU A 179 24.30 1.40 2.57
C GLU A 179 23.64 1.89 1.28
N ALA A 180 22.82 1.04 0.69
CA ALA A 180 21.93 1.40 -0.42
C ALA A 180 20.50 0.97 -0.09
N ARG A 181 19.54 1.61 -0.74
CA ARG A 181 18.11 1.35 -0.56
C ARG A 181 17.38 1.49 -1.89
N HIS A 182 16.53 0.51 -2.15
CA HIS A 182 15.86 0.36 -3.43
C HIS A 182 14.46 -0.20 -3.24
N SER A 183 13.52 0.29 -4.05
CA SER A 183 12.25 -0.40 -4.29
C SER A 183 12.48 -1.63 -5.18
N HIS A 184 11.70 -2.68 -4.95
CA HIS A 184 11.62 -3.83 -5.83
C HIS A 184 10.21 -4.41 -5.83
N VAL A 185 9.97 -5.43 -6.64
CA VAL A 185 8.73 -6.21 -6.57
C VAL A 185 9.06 -7.67 -6.36
N ILE A 186 8.13 -8.41 -5.77
CA ILE A 186 8.14 -9.88 -5.79
C ILE A 186 6.89 -10.36 -6.51
N VAL A 187 6.99 -11.53 -7.13
CA VAL A 187 5.93 -12.07 -7.98
C VAL A 187 5.65 -13.53 -7.65
N SER A 188 4.40 -13.93 -7.88
CA SER A 188 3.97 -15.33 -7.90
C SER A 188 3.21 -15.60 -9.20
N ASP A 189 3.58 -16.68 -9.87
CA ASP A 189 2.98 -17.16 -11.13
C ASP A 189 2.11 -18.40 -10.92
N ASP A 190 1.98 -18.87 -9.68
CA ASP A 190 1.36 -20.14 -9.29
C ASP A 190 0.34 -19.96 -8.15
N HIS A 191 -0.44 -18.87 -8.25
CA HIS A 191 -1.52 -18.55 -7.31
C HIS A 191 -1.07 -18.41 -5.84
N GLY A 192 0.13 -17.86 -5.62
CA GLY A 192 0.68 -17.57 -4.29
C GLY A 192 1.42 -18.73 -3.63
N ALA A 193 1.54 -19.89 -4.31
CA ALA A 193 2.23 -21.06 -3.77
C ALA A 193 3.75 -20.84 -3.65
N THR A 194 4.36 -20.16 -4.61
CA THR A 194 5.78 -19.74 -4.53
C THR A 194 5.95 -18.28 -4.91
N TRP A 195 6.99 -17.66 -4.34
CA TRP A 195 7.31 -16.25 -4.53
C TRP A 195 8.77 -16.10 -4.97
N ARG A 196 9.05 -15.12 -5.82
CA ARG A 196 10.41 -14.80 -6.26
C ARG A 196 10.60 -13.32 -6.47
N ILE A 197 11.85 -12.87 -6.39
CA ILE A 197 12.23 -11.49 -6.69
C ILE A 197 11.95 -11.19 -8.17
N GLY A 198 11.28 -10.07 -8.43
CA GLY A 198 11.08 -9.47 -9.75
C GLY A 198 12.05 -8.32 -9.99
N GLY A 199 11.57 -7.26 -10.63
CA GLY A 199 12.36 -6.08 -10.97
C GLY A 199 12.76 -5.27 -9.74
N ILE A 200 13.97 -4.70 -9.80
CA ILE A 200 14.53 -3.78 -8.80
C ILE A 200 14.70 -2.42 -9.48
N ILE A 201 14.36 -1.34 -8.78
CA ILE A 201 14.58 0.02 -9.26
C ILE A 201 16.02 0.42 -9.01
N ASP A 202 16.78 0.59 -10.10
CA ASP A 202 18.20 0.98 -10.07
C ASP A 202 18.37 2.50 -9.88
N VAL A 203 17.68 3.06 -8.89
CA VAL A 203 17.85 4.43 -8.41
C VAL A 203 17.95 4.40 -6.90
N GLU A 204 19.11 4.84 -6.39
CA GLU A 204 19.35 4.95 -4.96
C GLU A 204 18.36 5.93 -4.31
N GLY A 205 17.87 5.52 -3.15
CA GLY A 205 16.97 6.31 -2.33
C GLY A 205 15.50 5.94 -2.50
N THR A 206 15.17 5.04 -3.43
CA THR A 206 13.81 4.51 -3.55
C THR A 206 13.50 3.54 -2.40
N ASN A 207 12.25 3.54 -1.94
CA ASN A 207 11.79 2.83 -0.74
C ASN A 207 10.35 2.32 -0.95
N GLU A 208 9.38 2.63 -0.09
CA GLU A 208 8.00 2.14 -0.19
C GLU A 208 7.38 2.48 -1.54
N SER A 209 6.71 1.52 -2.17
CA SER A 209 6.19 1.68 -3.53
C SER A 209 4.80 1.08 -3.70
N VAL A 210 4.12 1.49 -4.77
CA VAL A 210 2.81 0.98 -5.18
C VAL A 210 2.81 0.72 -6.68
N ALA A 211 2.12 -0.34 -7.11
CA ALA A 211 2.04 -0.75 -8.50
C ALA A 211 0.62 -0.67 -9.03
N VAL A 212 0.47 -0.28 -10.29
CA VAL A 212 -0.78 -0.46 -11.05
C VAL A 212 -0.47 -1.05 -12.41
N GLU A 213 -1.38 -1.90 -12.90
CA GLU A 213 -1.34 -2.32 -14.31
C GLU A 213 -2.07 -1.27 -15.16
N THR A 214 -1.38 -0.79 -16.19
CA THR A 214 -1.89 0.21 -17.14
C THR A 214 -2.69 -0.46 -18.27
N ALA A 215 -3.41 0.34 -19.05
CA ALA A 215 -4.28 -0.16 -20.13
C ALA A 215 -3.52 -0.89 -21.23
N ASP A 216 -2.27 -0.50 -21.47
CA ASP A 216 -1.34 -1.10 -22.43
C ASP A 216 -0.66 -2.38 -21.91
N GLY A 217 -1.06 -2.87 -20.72
CA GLY A 217 -0.51 -4.08 -20.10
C GLY A 217 0.83 -3.87 -19.39
N GLY A 218 1.32 -2.63 -19.34
CA GLY A 218 2.47 -2.27 -18.53
C GLY A 218 2.18 -2.31 -17.03
N VAL A 219 3.24 -2.34 -16.23
CA VAL A 219 3.19 -2.13 -14.77
C VAL A 219 3.87 -0.80 -14.48
N TYR A 220 3.11 0.18 -14.01
CA TYR A 220 3.63 1.43 -13.49
C TYR A 220 3.94 1.26 -12.00
N LEU A 221 5.19 1.52 -11.62
CA LEU A 221 5.63 1.50 -10.23
C LEU A 221 5.94 2.93 -9.77
N ASN A 222 5.38 3.31 -8.63
CA ASN A 222 5.55 4.62 -8.03
C ASN A 222 6.17 4.48 -6.65
N CYS A 223 7.33 5.09 -6.45
CA CYS A 223 8.21 4.87 -5.32
C CYS A 223 8.39 6.15 -4.50
N ARG A 224 8.43 5.98 -3.17
CA ARG A 224 8.87 7.00 -2.22
C ARG A 224 10.35 7.28 -2.43
N ASP A 225 10.70 8.55 -2.41
CA ASP A 225 12.07 9.05 -2.47
C ASP A 225 12.60 9.42 -1.07
N GLU A 226 13.35 8.50 -0.48
CA GLU A 226 14.10 8.74 0.75
C GLU A 226 15.42 9.49 0.54
N ALA A 227 15.81 9.80 -0.70
CA ALA A 227 16.85 10.80 -0.93
C ALA A 227 16.33 12.24 -0.76
N ARG A 228 15.02 12.41 -0.49
CA ARG A 228 14.37 13.68 -0.14
C ARG A 228 14.48 14.74 -1.23
N ARG A 229 14.41 14.33 -2.50
CA ARG A 229 14.36 15.22 -3.67
C ARG A 229 12.96 15.84 -3.86
N GLY A 230 12.00 15.43 -3.04
CA GLY A 230 10.68 16.07 -2.88
C GLY A 230 9.64 15.67 -3.92
N ARG A 231 9.88 14.61 -4.69
CA ARG A 231 9.01 14.10 -5.76
C ARG A 231 9.05 12.58 -5.79
N ARG A 232 7.93 11.97 -6.21
CA ARG A 232 7.84 10.52 -6.43
C ARG A 232 8.80 10.09 -7.53
N ILE A 233 9.41 8.90 -7.38
CA ILE A 233 10.21 8.25 -8.42
C ILE A 233 9.35 7.19 -9.10
N VAL A 234 9.30 7.21 -10.43
CA VAL A 234 8.41 6.34 -11.22
C VAL A 234 9.20 5.54 -12.24
N ALA A 235 8.75 4.32 -12.52
CA ALA A 235 9.28 3.48 -13.57
C ALA A 235 8.18 2.60 -14.17
N SER A 236 8.41 2.05 -15.36
CA SER A 236 7.45 1.16 -16.03
C SER A 236 8.10 -0.16 -16.42
N SER A 237 7.32 -1.24 -16.34
CA SER A 237 7.70 -2.57 -16.78
C SER A 237 6.73 -3.06 -17.85
N PHE A 238 7.24 -3.77 -18.86
CA PHE A 238 6.42 -4.39 -19.93
C PHE A 238 6.61 -5.91 -20.01
N ASP A 239 7.24 -6.51 -18.98
CA ASP A 239 7.48 -7.96 -18.86
C ASP A 239 6.84 -8.54 -17.59
N GLY A 240 5.79 -7.88 -17.10
CA GLY A 240 5.02 -8.30 -15.93
C GLY A 240 5.78 -8.08 -14.61
N GLY A 241 6.56 -7.00 -14.51
CA GLY A 241 7.29 -6.59 -13.31
C GLY A 241 8.64 -7.27 -13.12
N LEU A 242 9.27 -7.81 -14.17
CA LEU A 242 10.58 -8.48 -14.07
C LEU A 242 11.74 -7.52 -14.31
N THR A 243 11.55 -6.53 -15.18
CA THR A 243 12.49 -5.43 -15.39
C THR A 243 11.73 -4.11 -15.46
N PHE A 244 12.39 -3.02 -15.04
CA PHE A 244 11.83 -1.67 -15.09
C PHE A 244 12.69 -0.78 -15.98
N SER A 245 12.04 0.17 -16.65
CA SER A 245 12.69 1.26 -17.37
C SER A 245 13.58 2.10 -16.45
N LEU A 246 14.41 2.96 -17.03
CA LEU A 246 15.10 3.99 -16.25
C LEU A 246 14.07 4.79 -15.44
N ALA A 247 14.24 4.83 -14.13
CA ALA A 247 13.32 5.52 -13.25
C ALA A 247 13.60 7.03 -13.23
N ALA A 248 12.55 7.83 -13.10
CA ALA A 248 12.63 9.28 -13.13
C ALA A 248 11.73 9.91 -12.06
N ALA A 249 12.03 11.14 -11.66
CA ALA A 249 11.13 11.91 -10.81
C ALA A 249 9.89 12.36 -11.62
N ASP A 250 8.71 12.28 -11.01
CA ASP A 250 7.47 12.84 -11.58
C ASP A 250 7.22 14.24 -11.00
N ASP A 251 7.36 15.27 -11.84
CA ASP A 251 7.19 16.67 -11.48
C ASP A 251 5.76 17.01 -11.03
N ALA A 252 4.77 16.24 -11.44
CA ALA A 252 3.39 16.43 -11.05
C ALA A 252 3.07 15.84 -9.66
N LEU A 253 3.98 15.06 -9.08
CA LEU A 253 3.79 14.32 -7.83
C LEU A 253 4.78 14.75 -6.73
N PRO A 254 4.58 15.93 -6.11
CA PRO A 254 5.37 16.32 -4.95
C PRO A 254 5.12 15.36 -3.77
N GLU A 255 6.14 15.13 -2.94
CA GLU A 255 6.00 14.33 -1.72
C GLU A 255 6.89 14.80 -0.56
N PRO A 256 6.51 14.49 0.70
CA PRO A 256 7.30 14.78 1.89
C PRO A 256 8.16 13.58 2.35
N THR A 257 8.57 12.68 1.43
CA THR A 257 9.16 11.38 1.76
C THR A 257 8.18 10.54 2.61
N CYS A 258 7.09 10.12 1.99
CA CYS A 258 6.00 9.37 2.63
C CYS A 258 5.49 8.28 1.70
N GLN A 259 4.90 7.23 2.25
CA GLN A 259 4.17 6.26 1.45
C GLN A 259 3.03 6.94 0.67
N ALA A 260 2.68 6.35 -0.48
CA ALA A 260 1.57 6.75 -1.33
C ALA A 260 0.86 5.51 -1.86
N SER A 261 -0.37 5.66 -2.35
CA SER A 261 -1.13 4.58 -2.96
C SER A 261 -1.60 4.91 -4.36
N ALA A 262 -1.78 3.89 -5.18
CA ALA A 262 -2.41 3.97 -6.49
C ALA A 262 -3.32 2.77 -6.69
N VAL A 263 -4.41 2.95 -7.47
CA VAL A 263 -5.26 1.86 -7.93
C VAL A 263 -5.69 2.11 -9.37
N SER A 264 -5.80 1.04 -10.16
CA SER A 264 -6.36 1.09 -11.52
C SER A 264 -7.81 0.63 -11.49
N LEU A 265 -8.70 1.48 -11.97
CA LEU A 265 -10.08 1.10 -12.28
C LEU A 265 -10.06 0.62 -13.73
N ARG A 266 -10.26 -0.69 -13.97
CA ARG A 266 -10.18 -1.30 -15.32
C ARG A 266 -11.53 -1.43 -16.00
N GLY A 267 -11.66 -1.18 -17.31
CA GLY A 267 -12.92 -1.07 -18.09
C GLY A 267 -14.07 -2.02 -17.72
N THR A 268 -13.71 -3.21 -17.28
CA THR A 268 -14.57 -4.32 -16.88
C THR A 268 -15.18 -4.23 -15.48
N ASP A 269 -14.63 -3.39 -14.59
CA ASP A 269 -14.83 -3.52 -13.15
C ASP A 269 -15.93 -2.60 -12.60
N VAL A 270 -16.19 -1.45 -13.25
CA VAL A 270 -17.15 -0.43 -12.78
C VAL A 270 -17.69 0.41 -13.95
N ASN A 271 -18.94 0.89 -13.86
CA ASN A 271 -19.50 1.82 -14.84
C ASN A 271 -18.83 3.20 -14.69
N ARG A 272 -18.01 3.62 -15.68
CA ARG A 272 -17.19 4.84 -15.63
C ARG A 272 -17.72 5.98 -16.49
N GLN A 273 -18.88 6.50 -16.14
CA GLN A 273 -19.38 7.71 -16.79
C GLN A 273 -18.95 8.94 -16.00
N VAL A 274 -18.20 9.83 -16.64
CA VAL A 274 -18.06 11.23 -16.20
C VAL A 274 -18.77 12.07 -17.25
N ASP A 275 -19.77 12.85 -16.83
CA ASP A 275 -20.60 13.68 -17.72
C ASP A 275 -21.25 12.96 -18.91
N GLY A 276 -21.42 11.63 -18.82
CA GLY A 276 -22.04 10.79 -19.86
C GLY A 276 -21.06 10.06 -20.77
N ASP A 277 -19.77 10.39 -20.74
CA ASP A 277 -18.74 9.74 -21.53
C ASP A 277 -18.12 8.56 -20.79
N ALA A 278 -17.99 7.42 -21.47
CA ALA A 278 -17.31 6.24 -20.93
C ALA A 278 -15.79 6.50 -20.88
N LEU A 279 -15.22 6.49 -19.67
CA LEU A 279 -13.77 6.51 -19.50
C LEU A 279 -13.20 5.10 -19.70
N GLY A 280 -12.02 5.02 -20.33
CA GLY A 280 -11.21 3.81 -20.39
C GLY A 280 -10.68 3.40 -19.01
N ASP A 281 -9.52 2.76 -18.95
CA ASP A 281 -8.86 2.51 -17.66
C ASP A 281 -8.43 3.84 -17.04
N VAL A 282 -8.70 3.99 -15.75
CA VAL A 282 -8.35 5.20 -14.98
C VAL A 282 -7.41 4.80 -13.86
N VAL A 283 -6.34 5.56 -13.66
CA VAL A 283 -5.46 5.42 -12.50
C VAL A 283 -5.78 6.52 -11.50
N LEU A 284 -6.00 6.12 -10.26
CA LEU A 284 -6.06 7.03 -9.12
C LEU A 284 -4.76 6.92 -8.33
N PHE A 285 -4.26 8.04 -7.86
CA PHE A 285 -3.09 8.11 -6.98
C PHE A 285 -3.39 9.02 -5.80
N ALA A 286 -2.97 8.62 -4.60
CA ALA A 286 -3.14 9.38 -3.38
C ALA A 286 -1.82 9.51 -2.62
N ASN A 287 -1.49 10.73 -2.23
CA ASN A 287 -0.38 11.01 -1.32
C ASN A 287 -0.58 12.35 -0.60
N PRO A 288 0.14 12.60 0.51
CA PRO A 288 0.33 13.96 1.02
C PRO A 288 1.06 14.80 -0.03
N ALA A 289 0.32 15.64 -0.76
CA ALA A 289 0.85 16.39 -1.91
C ALA A 289 1.50 17.70 -1.49
N SER A 290 2.43 17.61 -0.54
CA SER A 290 3.04 18.74 0.16
C SER A 290 4.51 18.45 0.51
N ARG A 291 5.21 19.44 1.08
CA ARG A 291 6.56 19.26 1.65
C ARG A 291 6.54 18.65 3.04
N THR A 292 5.36 18.61 3.66
CA THR A 292 5.09 18.02 4.97
C THR A 292 3.98 16.98 4.86
N ARG A 293 3.77 16.17 5.91
CA ARG A 293 2.71 15.15 5.96
C ARG A 293 1.35 15.81 6.24
N ASP A 294 0.84 16.51 5.24
CA ASP A 294 -0.46 17.17 5.16
C ASP A 294 -0.96 17.22 3.71
N ASN A 295 -2.19 17.70 3.51
CA ASN A 295 -2.81 17.84 2.19
C ASN A 295 -2.85 16.51 1.42
N LEU A 296 -3.42 15.47 2.04
CA LEU A 296 -3.69 14.20 1.35
C LEU A 296 -4.60 14.49 0.16
N THR A 297 -4.08 14.24 -1.03
CA THR A 297 -4.69 14.62 -2.29
C THR A 297 -4.83 13.39 -3.16
N ILE A 298 -6.00 13.20 -3.76
CA ILE A 298 -6.19 12.24 -4.82
C ILE A 298 -5.98 12.91 -6.18
N ARG A 299 -5.36 12.19 -7.11
CA ARG A 299 -5.13 12.59 -8.49
C ARG A 299 -5.66 11.52 -9.42
N LEU A 300 -6.16 11.95 -10.58
CA LEU A 300 -6.75 11.09 -11.60
C LEU A 300 -5.95 11.18 -12.89
N SER A 301 -5.60 10.03 -13.45
CA SER A 301 -4.98 9.88 -14.77
C SER A 301 -5.86 9.03 -15.68
N VAL A 302 -5.95 9.43 -16.94
CA VAL A 302 -6.68 8.72 -18.02
C VAL A 302 -5.74 8.18 -19.11
N ASP A 303 -4.43 8.27 -18.90
CA ASP A 303 -3.39 7.93 -19.88
C ASP A 303 -2.33 6.97 -19.32
N GLY A 304 -2.72 6.17 -18.33
CA GLY A 304 -1.85 5.16 -17.72
C GLY A 304 -0.79 5.77 -16.78
N ALA A 305 -1.18 6.76 -15.99
CA ALA A 305 -0.32 7.49 -15.04
C ALA A 305 0.81 8.30 -15.70
N ARG A 306 0.64 8.73 -16.96
CA ARG A 306 1.60 9.62 -17.65
C ARG A 306 1.32 11.08 -17.36
N SER A 307 0.05 11.45 -17.15
CA SER A 307 -0.37 12.78 -16.72
C SER A 307 -1.59 12.71 -15.78
N TRP A 308 -1.80 13.79 -15.02
CA TRP A 308 -2.85 13.89 -14.00
C TRP A 308 -3.84 14.99 -14.38
N VAL A 309 -5.04 14.60 -14.83
CA VAL A 309 -6.04 15.50 -15.42
C VAL A 309 -6.99 16.13 -14.40
N ALA A 310 -7.08 15.55 -13.20
CA ALA A 310 -7.84 16.09 -12.09
C ALA A 310 -7.17 15.79 -10.76
N SER A 311 -7.45 16.61 -9.76
CA SER A 311 -6.98 16.41 -8.39
C SER A 311 -7.96 17.00 -7.39
N ARG A 312 -8.11 16.37 -6.23
CA ARG A 312 -8.93 16.89 -5.13
C ARG A 312 -8.33 16.54 -3.77
N VAL A 313 -8.39 17.48 -2.83
CA VAL A 313 -7.90 17.26 -1.46
C VAL A 313 -8.93 16.42 -0.69
N ILE A 314 -8.48 15.31 -0.10
CA ILE A 314 -9.26 14.45 0.80
C ILE A 314 -9.18 14.99 2.23
N GLU A 315 -7.97 15.30 2.69
CA GLU A 315 -7.69 15.80 4.05
C GLU A 315 -6.68 16.96 3.97
N PRO A 316 -7.10 18.21 4.20
CA PRO A 316 -6.19 19.36 4.17
C PRO A 316 -5.26 19.40 5.40
N GLY A 317 -5.64 18.76 6.51
CA GLY A 317 -4.87 18.71 7.73
C GLY A 317 -3.73 17.67 7.71
N PRO A 318 -3.20 17.30 8.90
CA PRO A 318 -2.19 16.26 9.04
C PRO A 318 -2.65 14.95 8.41
N ALA A 319 -1.89 14.45 7.44
CA ALA A 319 -2.16 13.19 6.79
C ALA A 319 -0.86 12.51 6.31
N ALA A 320 -0.76 11.20 6.48
CA ALA A 320 0.43 10.44 6.14
C ALA A 320 0.09 9.25 5.23
N TYR A 321 0.32 8.02 5.69
CA TYR A 321 0.18 6.84 4.84
C TYR A 321 -1.28 6.67 4.44
N CYS A 322 -1.52 6.16 3.24
CA CYS A 322 -2.85 5.90 2.73
C CYS A 322 -2.87 4.65 1.86
N ASP A 323 -4.03 4.01 1.75
CA ASP A 323 -4.25 2.98 0.76
C ASP A 323 -5.62 3.12 0.09
N LEU A 324 -5.64 2.90 -1.22
CA LEU A 324 -6.82 2.99 -2.06
C LEU A 324 -7.39 1.59 -2.32
N ALA A 325 -8.71 1.49 -2.37
CA ALA A 325 -9.41 0.32 -2.90
C ALA A 325 -10.67 0.77 -3.65
N VAL A 326 -11.21 -0.14 -4.48
CA VAL A 326 -12.43 0.11 -5.24
C VAL A 326 -13.43 -0.98 -4.92
N THR A 327 -14.62 -0.58 -4.50
CA THR A 327 -15.74 -1.51 -4.25
C THR A 327 -16.32 -2.02 -5.57
N GLY A 328 -16.96 -3.19 -5.58
CA GLY A 328 -17.69 -3.68 -6.76
C GLY A 328 -18.80 -2.75 -7.26
N GLY A 329 -19.32 -1.86 -6.40
CA GLY A 329 -20.28 -0.81 -6.76
C GLY A 329 -19.65 0.47 -7.32
N GLY A 330 -18.34 0.53 -7.49
CA GLY A 330 -17.62 1.69 -8.03
C GLY A 330 -17.37 2.84 -7.09
N SER A 331 -17.70 2.71 -5.80
CA SER A 331 -17.17 3.61 -4.77
C SER A 331 -15.67 3.40 -4.62
N ILE A 332 -14.93 4.51 -4.52
CA ILE A 332 -13.52 4.56 -4.19
C ILE A 332 -13.39 4.71 -2.68
N LEU A 333 -12.48 3.93 -2.11
CA LEU A 333 -12.12 3.98 -0.70
C LEU A 333 -10.69 4.48 -0.58
N CYS A 334 -10.44 5.34 0.40
CA CYS A 334 -9.11 5.76 0.80
C CYS A 334 -9.01 5.63 2.32
N MET A 335 -8.23 4.67 2.81
CA MET A 335 -7.91 4.56 4.24
C MET A 335 -6.61 5.27 4.51
N TYR A 336 -6.55 6.16 5.49
CA TYR A 336 -5.36 6.99 5.71
C TYR A 336 -5.12 7.34 7.18
N GLU A 337 -3.85 7.60 7.49
CA GLU A 337 -3.38 8.13 8.76
C GLU A 337 -3.70 9.63 8.86
N THR A 338 -4.38 10.07 9.93
CA THR A 338 -4.66 11.49 10.18
C THR A 338 -4.82 11.81 11.67
N GLY A 339 -5.03 13.08 12.00
CA GLY A 339 -5.28 13.58 13.34
C GLY A 339 -5.47 15.10 13.37
N SER A 340 -5.74 15.64 14.56
CA SER A 340 -5.92 17.08 14.73
C SER A 340 -4.59 17.83 14.83
N LEU A 341 -3.58 17.23 15.46
CA LEU A 341 -2.26 17.84 15.64
C LEU A 341 -1.18 17.09 14.86
N ARG A 342 -1.28 15.76 14.80
CA ARG A 342 -0.29 14.88 14.17
C ARG A 342 -1.00 13.83 13.31
N PRO A 343 -0.36 13.33 12.24
CA PRO A 343 -1.00 12.40 11.32
C PRO A 343 -1.19 10.98 11.89
N TYR A 344 -0.74 10.66 13.10
CA TYR A 344 -0.77 9.28 13.64
C TYR A 344 -1.79 9.08 14.76
N GLU A 345 -2.79 9.96 14.87
CA GLU A 345 -3.78 9.90 15.97
C GLU A 345 -4.89 8.88 15.69
N ARG A 346 -5.19 8.63 14.41
CA ARG A 346 -6.24 7.71 13.97
C ARG A 346 -6.05 7.27 12.53
N LEU A 347 -6.74 6.18 12.18
CA LEU A 347 -6.96 5.73 10.81
C LEU A 347 -8.41 6.06 10.42
N VAL A 348 -8.57 6.79 9.33
CA VAL A 348 -9.87 7.20 8.77
C VAL A 348 -10.07 6.52 7.43
N LEU A 349 -11.30 6.13 7.12
CA LEU A 349 -11.72 5.71 5.79
C LEU A 349 -12.57 6.82 5.15
N ALA A 350 -12.08 7.38 4.06
CA ALA A 350 -12.85 8.17 3.13
C ALA A 350 -13.50 7.28 2.05
N ARG A 351 -14.74 7.59 1.69
CA ARG A 351 -15.48 6.98 0.60
C ARG A 351 -16.09 8.05 -0.30
N PHE A 352 -15.88 7.93 -1.59
CA PHE A 352 -16.35 8.87 -2.63
C PHE A 352 -16.44 8.16 -3.99
N ASP A 353 -16.82 8.88 -5.04
CA ASP A 353 -16.90 8.36 -6.41
C ASP A 353 -16.02 9.19 -7.37
N LEU A 354 -15.90 8.75 -8.61
CA LEU A 354 -15.14 9.48 -9.64
C LEU A 354 -15.71 10.88 -9.90
N GLY A 355 -17.03 11.05 -9.80
CA GLY A 355 -17.69 12.34 -9.97
C GLY A 355 -17.26 13.35 -8.90
N TRP A 356 -17.01 12.91 -7.67
CA TRP A 356 -16.41 13.75 -6.63
C TRP A 356 -14.97 14.14 -7.00
N VAL A 357 -14.17 13.26 -7.60
CA VAL A 357 -12.79 13.62 -7.99
C VAL A 357 -12.77 14.67 -9.11
N THR A 358 -13.72 14.62 -10.05
CA THR A 358 -13.75 15.49 -11.24
C THR A 358 -14.62 16.73 -11.11
N SER A 359 -15.56 16.77 -10.15
CA SER A 359 -16.42 17.94 -9.94
C SER A 359 -15.60 19.14 -9.49
N ARG A 360 -15.86 20.32 -10.08
CA ARG A 360 -15.33 21.59 -9.57
C ARG A 360 -16.04 21.96 -8.28
N ASP A 361 -15.32 22.49 -7.30
CA ASP A 361 -15.97 23.15 -6.17
C ASP A 361 -16.83 24.29 -6.73
N HIS A 362 -18.14 24.23 -6.52
CA HIS A 362 -19.00 25.38 -6.82
C HIS A 362 -18.65 26.48 -5.81
N GLU A 363 -18.06 27.57 -6.29
CA GLU A 363 -17.86 28.80 -5.50
C GLU A 363 -19.16 29.36 -4.93
#